data_AF-A0A011MZY5-F1
#
_entry.id   AF-A0A011MZY5-F1
#
_cell.length_a   1.000
_cell.length_b   1.000
_cell.length_c   1.000
_cell.angle_alpha   90.00
_cell.angle_beta   90.00
_cell.angle_gamma   90.00
#
_symmetry.space_group_name_H-M   'P 1'
#
loop_
_entity.id
_entity.type
_entity.pdbx_description
1 polymer ?
#
loop_
_entity_poly.entity_id
_entity_poly.type
_entity_poly.pdbx_seq_one_letter_code
_entity_poly.pdbx_strand_id
1 'polypeptide(L)'
;MIDGTRPHGGKNAPECEAASGTVLTLTPLPKIDLRDAHAIRRELGSVYRDMRAGRLASQDGTRLAYVLDMIRKAYETAVLAERLELLERTITPRKD
;
A
#
# COMPACT_ATOMS: atom_id res chain seq x y z
N MET A 1 -80.46 18.85 8.97
CA MET A 1 -79.40 19.87 8.97
C MET A 1 -78.42 19.51 10.07
N ILE A 2 -77.28 18.91 9.70
CA ILE A 2 -76.08 18.61 10.51
C ILE A 2 -74.91 18.64 9.50
N ASP A 3 -74.19 19.76 9.46
CA ASP A 3 -72.90 20.03 10.08
C ASP A 3 -71.71 19.35 9.35
N GLY A 4 -70.79 20.20 8.93
CA GLY A 4 -69.66 19.85 8.08
C GLY A 4 -68.45 19.46 8.91
N THR A 5 -67.75 18.42 8.48
CA THR A 5 -66.38 18.17 8.94
C THR A 5 -65.59 17.41 7.88
N ARG A 6 -64.69 18.11 7.17
CA ARG A 6 -63.44 17.52 6.67
C ARG A 6 -62.42 17.70 7.81
N PRO A 7 -61.64 16.67 8.18
CA PRO A 7 -60.29 16.53 7.58
C PRO A 7 -59.85 15.04 7.57
N HIS A 8 -58.68 14.55 7.15
CA HIS A 8 -57.36 15.07 6.81
C HIS A 8 -56.77 14.20 5.69
N GLY A 9 -56.01 14.81 4.79
CA GLY A 9 -55.17 14.10 3.84
C GLY A 9 -54.10 13.29 4.57
N GLY A 10 -54.14 11.97 4.40
CA GLY A 10 -53.11 11.04 4.87
C GLY A 10 -51.83 11.24 4.07
N LYS A 11 -50.94 12.10 4.56
CA LYS A 11 -49.53 12.12 4.15
C LYS A 11 -48.83 10.96 4.87
N ASN A 12 -48.91 9.76 4.31
CA ASN A 12 -48.03 8.69 4.76
C ASN A 12 -46.65 8.98 4.15
N ALA A 13 -45.74 9.52 4.96
CA ALA A 13 -44.34 9.60 4.61
C ALA A 13 -43.80 8.17 4.45
N PRO A 14 -42.96 7.88 3.44
CA PRO A 14 -42.32 6.57 3.37
C PRO A 14 -41.42 6.40 4.59
N GLU A 15 -41.68 5.35 5.38
CA GLU A 15 -40.76 4.93 6.43
C GLU A 15 -39.47 4.47 5.75
N CYS A 16 -38.43 5.31 5.84
CA CYS A 16 -37.07 4.90 5.50
C CYS A 16 -36.60 3.95 6.60
N GLU A 17 -36.43 2.67 6.27
CA GLU A 17 -35.73 1.75 7.16
C GLU A 17 -34.34 2.30 7.46
N ALA A 18 -33.97 2.31 8.75
CA ALA A 18 -32.67 2.76 9.18
C ALA A 18 -31.61 1.89 8.48
N ALA A 19 -30.73 2.52 7.70
CA ALA A 19 -29.64 1.85 7.01
C ALA A 19 -28.73 1.18 8.05
N SER A 20 -28.96 -0.10 8.32
CA SER A 20 -28.11 -0.93 9.16
C SER A 20 -26.91 -1.39 8.33
N GLY A 21 -26.08 -0.44 7.92
CA GLY A 21 -24.82 -0.71 7.24
C GLY A 21 -23.71 -0.85 8.27
N THR A 22 -23.10 -2.04 8.35
CA THR A 22 -21.85 -2.21 9.11
C THR A 22 -20.75 -1.41 8.40
N VAL A 23 -20.22 -0.38 9.06
CA VAL A 23 -19.07 0.38 8.56
C VAL A 23 -17.85 -0.53 8.65
N LEU A 24 -17.37 -1.04 7.52
CA LEU A 24 -16.10 -1.75 7.46
C LEU A 24 -14.97 -0.74 7.63
N THR A 25 -14.33 -0.73 8.80
CA THR A 25 -13.07 -0.02 9.02
C THR A 25 -12.00 -0.62 8.11
N LEU A 26 -11.54 0.15 7.12
CA LEU A 26 -10.41 -0.23 6.27
C LEU A 26 -9.14 -0.27 7.12
N THR A 27 -8.59 -1.46 7.33
CA THR A 27 -7.27 -1.60 7.95
C THR A 27 -6.24 -0.88 7.07
N PRO A 28 -5.46 0.08 7.59
CA PRO A 28 -4.45 0.76 6.80
C PRO A 28 -3.49 -0.27 6.21
N LEU A 29 -3.23 -0.16 4.90
CA LEU A 29 -2.25 -1.02 4.26
C LEU A 29 -0.89 -0.80 4.94
N PRO A 30 -0.21 -1.86 5.39
CA PRO A 30 1.11 -1.73 5.98
C PRO A 30 2.03 -1.02 4.99
N LYS A 31 2.74 0.01 5.47
CA LYS A 31 3.69 0.78 4.63
C LYS A 31 4.80 -0.17 4.15
N ILE A 32 5.05 -0.16 2.84
CA ILE A 32 6.15 -0.93 2.25
C ILE A 32 7.46 -0.31 2.73
N ASP A 33 8.28 -1.10 3.42
CA ASP A 33 9.58 -0.66 3.93
C ASP A 33 10.67 -0.84 2.87
N LEU A 34 11.18 0.27 2.33
CA LEU A 34 12.17 0.32 1.25
C LEU A 34 13.47 1.02 1.67
N ARG A 35 13.73 1.11 2.97
CA ARG A 35 14.84 1.90 3.53
C ARG A 35 16.23 1.28 3.33
N ASP A 36 16.29 -0.05 3.25
CA ASP A 36 17.55 -0.79 3.10
C ASP A 36 17.35 -2.06 2.25
N ALA A 37 18.46 -2.64 1.77
CA ALA A 37 18.42 -3.86 0.96
C ALA A 37 17.85 -5.09 1.70
N HIS A 38 17.92 -5.15 3.03
CA HIS A 38 17.31 -6.23 3.81
C HIS A 38 15.78 -6.09 3.86
N ALA A 39 15.25 -4.88 4.03
CA ALA A 39 13.84 -4.56 4.02
C ALA A 39 13.21 -4.90 2.67
N ILE A 40 13.84 -4.46 1.57
CA ILE A 40 13.39 -4.77 0.22
C ILE A 40 13.37 -6.29 -0.03
N ARG A 41 14.35 -7.04 0.50
CA ARG A 41 14.34 -8.52 0.44
C ARG A 41 13.20 -9.15 1.23
N ARG A 42 12.84 -8.59 2.40
CA ARG A 42 11.67 -9.07 3.17
C ARG A 42 10.38 -8.84 2.39
N GLU A 43 10.23 -7.68 1.75
CA GLU A 43 9.07 -7.37 0.93
C GLU A 43 8.98 -8.30 -0.29
N LEU A 44 10.08 -8.56 -1.00
CA LEU A 44 10.15 -9.58 -2.06
C LEU A 44 9.66 -10.96 -1.58
N GLY A 45 10.08 -11.37 -0.37
CA GLY A 45 9.61 -12.60 0.26
C GLY A 45 8.13 -12.57 0.63
N SER A 46 7.57 -11.39 0.96
CA SER A 46 6.13 -11.23 1.16
C SER A 46 5.36 -11.41 -0.14
N VAL A 47 5.79 -10.75 -1.21
CA VAL A 47 5.19 -10.87 -2.56
C VAL A 47 5.18 -12.33 -3.01
N TYR A 48 6.30 -13.05 -2.84
CA TYR A 48 6.35 -14.48 -3.15
C TYR A 48 5.35 -15.31 -2.34
N ARG A 49 5.23 -15.04 -1.03
CA ARG A 49 4.27 -15.74 -0.16
C ARG A 49 2.82 -15.46 -0.57
N ASP A 50 2.51 -14.23 -0.97
CA ASP A 50 1.18 -13.85 -1.43
C ASP A 50 0.81 -14.49 -2.77
N MET A 51 1.78 -14.58 -3.69
CA MET A 51 1.61 -15.33 -4.94
C MET A 51 1.41 -16.82 -4.66
N ARG A 52 2.24 -17.42 -3.79
CA ARG A 52 2.14 -18.85 -3.44
C ARG A 52 0.84 -19.19 -2.73
N ALA A 53 0.28 -18.27 -1.95
CA ALA A 53 -0.99 -18.43 -1.27
C ALA A 53 -2.21 -18.11 -2.16
N GLY A 54 -2.01 -17.69 -3.41
CA GLY A 54 -3.08 -17.29 -4.32
C GLY A 54 -3.79 -15.99 -3.94
N ARG A 55 -3.22 -15.20 -3.00
CA ARG A 55 -3.75 -13.88 -2.62
C ARG A 55 -3.42 -12.79 -3.64
N LEU A 56 -2.37 -13.02 -4.43
CA LEU A 56 -1.91 -12.12 -5.48
C LEU A 56 -1.76 -12.89 -6.79
N ALA A 57 -2.28 -12.33 -7.88
CA ALA A 57 -2.12 -12.92 -9.20
C ALA A 57 -0.64 -12.98 -9.58
N SER A 58 -0.18 -14.11 -10.14
CA SER A 58 1.23 -14.33 -10.45
C SER A 58 1.80 -13.26 -11.39
N GLN A 59 0.99 -12.73 -12.31
CA GLN A 59 1.42 -11.66 -13.22
C GLN A 59 1.72 -10.36 -12.45
N ASP A 60 0.83 -9.97 -11.55
CA ASP A 60 1.00 -8.75 -10.75
C ASP A 60 2.13 -8.91 -9.72
N GLY A 61 2.24 -10.08 -9.09
CA GLY A 61 3.34 -10.39 -8.20
C GLY A 61 4.70 -10.38 -8.89
N THR A 62 4.79 -10.86 -10.13
CA THR A 62 6.04 -10.80 -10.92
C THR A 62 6.43 -9.36 -11.23
N ARG A 63 5.46 -8.50 -11.61
CA ARG A 63 5.71 -7.07 -11.84
C ARG A 63 6.20 -6.38 -10.58
N LEU A 64 5.56 -6.66 -9.45
CA LEU A 64 5.93 -6.07 -8.17
C LEU A 64 7.33 -6.52 -7.73
N ALA A 65 7.63 -7.82 -7.86
CA ALA A 65 8.96 -8.36 -7.58
C ALA A 65 10.05 -7.73 -8.45
N TYR A 66 9.76 -7.49 -9.74
CA TYR A 66 10.69 -6.82 -10.64
C TYR A 66 11.03 -5.40 -10.18
N VAL A 67 10.01 -4.60 -9.82
CA VAL A 67 10.22 -3.23 -9.31
C VAL A 67 11.01 -3.24 -8.01
N LEU A 68 10.69 -4.15 -7.08
CA LEU A 68 11.44 -4.29 -5.83
C LEU A 68 12.90 -4.67 -6.08
N ASP A 69 13.18 -5.56 -7.03
CA ASP A 69 14.57 -5.92 -7.37
C ASP A 69 15.33 -4.75 -8.02
N MET A 70 14.67 -3.94 -8.85
CA MET A 70 15.28 -2.71 -9.39
C MET A 70 15.67 -1.74 -8.28
N ILE A 71 14.78 -1.52 -7.29
CA ILE A 71 15.06 -0.64 -6.15
C ILE A 71 16.21 -1.20 -5.32
N ARG A 72 16.23 -2.52 -5.06
CA ARG A 72 17.34 -3.19 -4.36
C ARG A 72 18.67 -2.96 -5.07
N LYS A 73 18.71 -3.15 -6.38
CA LYS A 73 19.91 -2.93 -7.20
C LYS A 73 20.38 -1.48 -7.12
N ALA A 74 19.47 -0.51 -7.26
CA ALA A 74 19.81 0.90 -7.16
C ALA A 74 20.43 1.26 -5.79
N TYR A 75 19.85 0.72 -4.70
CA TYR A 75 20.39 0.90 -3.35
C TYR A 75 21.79 0.27 -3.20
N GLU A 76 21.96 -0.97 -3.63
CA GLU A 76 23.25 -1.67 -3.60
C GLU A 76 24.31 -0.92 -4.41
N THR A 77 23.95 -0.42 -5.59
CA THR A 77 24.83 0.41 -6.43
C THR A 77 25.24 1.70 -5.73
N ALA A 78 24.30 2.42 -5.08
CA ALA A 78 24.60 3.66 -4.37
C ALA A 78 25.57 3.41 -3.19
N VAL A 79 25.34 2.36 -2.40
CA VAL A 79 26.22 1.99 -1.28
C VAL A 79 27.62 1.60 -1.78
N LEU A 80 27.71 0.87 -2.88
CA LEU A 80 29.01 0.51 -3.47
C LEU A 80 29.75 1.74 -4.00
N ALA A 81 29.06 2.67 -4.66
CA ALA A 81 29.64 3.92 -5.15
C ALA A 81 30.19 4.77 -4.00
N GLU A 82 29.43 4.92 -2.91
CA GLU A 82 29.88 5.65 -1.71
C GLU A 82 31.14 5.01 -1.10
N ARG A 83 31.16 3.67 -0.97
CA ARG A 83 32.33 2.96 -0.45
C ARG A 83 33.55 3.09 -1.35
N LEU A 84 33.36 3.04 -2.67
CA LEU A 84 34.44 3.25 -3.64
C LEU A 84 35.01 4.66 -3.53
N GLU A 85 34.16 5.68 -3.45
CA GLU A 85 34.60 7.07 -3.29
C GLU A 85 35.43 7.27 -2.00
N LEU A 86 35.00 6.67 -0.88
CA LEU A 86 35.76 6.71 0.38
C LEU A 86 37.14 6.04 0.25
N LEU A 87 37.22 4.93 -0.47
CA LEU A 87 38.50 4.25 -0.73
C LEU A 87 39.39 5.09 -1.66
N GLU A 88 38.87 5.65 -2.74
CA GLU A 88 39.61 6.51 -3.67
C GLU A 88 40.20 7.75 -2.99
N ARG A 89 39.44 8.36 -2.07
CA ARG A 89 39.91 9.49 -1.24
C ARG A 89 41.02 9.09 -0.27
N THR A 90 41.02 7.84 0.20
CA THR A 90 42.03 7.33 1.15
C THR A 90 43.29 6.86 0.41
N ILE A 91 43.13 6.31 -0.79
CA ILE A 91 44.20 5.72 -1.59
C ILE A 91 44.94 6.76 -2.41
N THR A 92 44.27 7.83 -2.88
CA THR A 92 44.95 8.95 -3.56
C THR A 92 45.84 9.65 -2.54
N PRO A 93 47.17 9.42 -2.53
CA PRO A 93 48.03 10.06 -1.57
C PRO A 93 48.10 11.55 -1.92
N ARG A 94 48.22 12.41 -0.90
CA ARG A 94 48.73 13.77 -1.09
C ARG A 94 49.95 13.69 -2.00
N LYS A 95 49.81 14.22 -3.20
CA LYS A 95 50.94 14.44 -4.10
C LYS A 95 51.67 15.66 -3.54
N ASP A 96 52.50 15.41 -2.52
CA ASP A 96 53.54 16.34 -2.07
C ASP A 96 54.73 16.30 -3.03
#